data_AF-A0A0W0VW01-F1
#
_entry.id   AF-A0A0W0VW01-F1
#
_cell.length_a   1.000
_cell.length_b   1.000
_cell.length_c   1.000
_cell.angle_alpha   90.00
_cell.angle_beta   90.00
_cell.angle_gamma   90.00
#
_symmetry.space_group_name_H-M   'P 1'
#
loop_
_entity.id
_entity.type
_entity.pdbx_description
1 polymer ?
#
loop_
_entity_poly.entity_id
_entity_poly.type
_entity_poly.pdbx_seq_one_letter_code
_entity_poly.pdbx_strand_id
1 'polypeptide(L)'
;MTESASAISYLSVQELRPVWKTAMHVAYVATHIDENHPENCSQCSEFKKDITLQKLESTVYSHSDDLQSLALFCLGVFFTSQDKVSESEFKRGIHFLEQSVLLENQHAAHYLASIYAGTHCNKLSLSIKEGKKAIDYFIIAFKLGSYEGLNDLMWHLRKGQTSIAKDIFVWQKLLNNLFVDAGEAGDSTGIAHLIRCLIQQNYSDSHDEVFLFRAGEILSFWMKKSYWNSHYTALGRQYIQQGMDSGNKDMIYLNSVFSKSLTQEKSKSVGFFSARSLFECITQRSDNNYLNSILLINRLHNEISSIRALLLMQDNETLFISTAFGKLHQFACRIAGELDEFFPRFNKENLVLAIEEAYKLAKDPSSTSDLREKLSSIREQILAVPVTKCVENPSLQQILLEYMDNLNQLVDALDAKNDAVARLTFSV
;
A
#
# COMPACT_ATOMS: atom_id res chain seq x y z
N MET A 1 23.40 48.89 -41.92
CA MET A 1 23.76 48.20 -40.66
C MET A 1 22.84 47.00 -40.55
N THR A 2 23.29 45.85 -41.02
CA THR A 2 22.61 44.57 -40.82
C THR A 2 23.18 43.99 -39.53
N GLU A 3 22.43 44.12 -38.44
CA GLU A 3 22.71 43.36 -37.21
C GLU A 3 22.68 41.88 -37.59
N SER A 4 23.83 41.22 -37.50
CA SER A 4 23.88 39.77 -37.55
C SER A 4 23.13 39.28 -36.33
N ALA A 5 21.93 38.74 -36.52
CA ALA A 5 21.30 37.89 -35.53
C ALA A 5 22.34 36.83 -35.16
N SER A 6 22.88 36.90 -33.94
CA SER A 6 23.71 35.83 -33.44
C SER A 6 22.85 34.58 -33.50
N ALA A 7 23.28 33.58 -34.26
CA ALA A 7 22.58 32.31 -34.29
C ALA A 7 22.52 31.81 -32.85
N ILE A 8 21.31 31.76 -32.27
CA ILE A 8 21.09 31.22 -30.93
C ILE A 8 21.64 29.79 -30.99
N SER A 9 22.75 29.55 -30.29
CA SER A 9 23.43 28.27 -30.29
C SER A 9 22.73 27.35 -29.30
N TYR A 10 21.78 26.58 -29.80
CA TYR A 10 21.16 25.48 -29.06
C TYR A 10 22.13 24.30 -28.93
N LEU A 11 21.98 23.50 -27.88
CA LEU A 11 22.66 22.21 -27.77
C LEU A 11 22.03 21.22 -28.75
N SER A 12 22.86 20.55 -29.54
CA SER A 12 22.43 19.35 -30.26
C SER A 12 22.17 18.18 -29.30
N VAL A 13 21.45 17.16 -29.75
CA VAL A 13 21.22 15.92 -28.97
C VAL A 13 22.55 15.29 -28.50
N GLN A 14 23.59 15.34 -29.33
CA GLN A 14 24.91 14.78 -29.02
C GLN A 14 25.61 15.53 -27.88
N GLU A 15 25.45 16.85 -27.85
CA GLU A 15 26.01 17.70 -26.79
C GLU A 15 25.16 17.67 -25.51
N LEU A 16 23.84 17.47 -25.63
CA LEU A 16 22.94 17.40 -24.48
C LEU A 16 23.03 16.07 -23.73
N ARG A 17 23.28 14.96 -24.44
CA ARG A 17 23.41 13.62 -23.84
C ARG A 17 24.38 13.53 -22.65
N PRO A 18 25.62 14.04 -22.69
CA PRO A 18 26.50 14.00 -21.52
C PRO A 18 25.97 14.87 -20.37
N VAL A 19 25.38 16.02 -20.66
CA VAL A 19 24.78 16.91 -19.64
C VAL A 19 23.60 16.23 -18.95
N TRP A 20 22.73 15.59 -19.73
CA TRP A 20 21.59 14.82 -19.22
C TRP A 20 22.04 13.64 -18.34
N LYS A 21 23.06 12.88 -18.76
CA LYS A 21 23.61 11.79 -17.92
C LYS A 21 24.11 12.30 -16.57
N THR A 22 24.80 13.45 -16.58
CA THR A 22 25.25 14.10 -15.35
C THR A 22 24.06 14.58 -14.51
N ALA A 23 23.04 15.18 -15.12
CA ALA A 23 21.82 15.60 -14.42
C ALA A 23 21.10 14.40 -13.77
N MET A 24 20.98 13.27 -14.47
CA MET A 24 20.40 12.04 -13.93
C MET A 24 21.18 11.52 -12.71
N HIS A 25 22.52 11.55 -12.77
CA HIS A 25 23.35 11.17 -11.64
C HIS A 25 23.14 12.10 -10.43
N VAL A 26 23.16 13.41 -10.65
CA VAL A 26 22.93 14.40 -9.60
C VAL A 26 21.52 14.26 -9.01
N ALA A 27 20.52 14.01 -9.84
CA ALA A 27 19.15 13.76 -9.41
C ALA A 27 19.07 12.54 -8.50
N TYR A 28 19.69 11.42 -8.90
CA TYR A 28 19.76 10.20 -8.11
C TYR A 28 20.40 10.44 -6.73
N VAL A 29 21.59 11.06 -6.70
CA VAL A 29 22.30 11.37 -5.46
C VAL A 29 21.46 12.27 -4.55
N ALA A 30 20.79 13.28 -5.13
CA ALA A 30 19.97 14.21 -4.38
C ALA A 30 18.74 13.56 -3.72
N THR A 31 18.22 12.45 -4.24
CA THR A 31 17.04 11.76 -3.69
C THR A 31 17.36 10.53 -2.86
N HIS A 32 18.62 10.07 -2.83
CA HIS A 32 19.08 8.89 -2.07
C HIS A 32 20.06 9.33 -0.97
N ILE A 33 19.58 10.21 -0.08
CA ILE A 33 20.41 10.87 0.95
C ILE A 33 21.09 9.91 1.94
N ASP A 34 20.57 8.69 2.08
CA ASP A 34 21.11 7.67 2.98
C ASP A 34 22.19 6.80 2.30
N GLU A 35 22.43 6.96 0.99
CA GLU A 35 23.48 6.25 0.27
C GLU A 35 24.83 7.01 0.36
N ASN A 36 25.92 6.27 0.59
CA ASN A 36 27.25 6.85 0.64
C ASN A 36 27.67 7.39 -0.75
N HIS A 37 27.72 8.71 -0.90
CA HIS A 37 28.20 9.37 -2.11
C HIS A 37 29.54 10.10 -1.88
N PRO A 38 30.56 9.94 -2.74
CA PRO A 38 31.85 10.64 -2.59
C PRO A 38 31.71 12.16 -2.65
N GLU A 39 32.30 12.88 -1.69
CA GLU A 39 32.27 14.35 -1.63
C GLU A 39 32.86 15.03 -2.88
N ASN A 40 33.79 14.38 -3.58
CA ASN A 40 34.48 14.90 -4.77
C ASN A 40 34.06 14.21 -6.08
N CYS A 41 32.79 13.85 -6.22
CA CYS A 41 32.30 13.25 -7.45
C CYS A 41 32.52 14.18 -8.66
N SER A 42 33.24 13.69 -9.67
CA SER A 42 33.57 14.46 -10.89
C SER A 42 32.32 14.87 -11.67
N GLN A 43 31.31 14.01 -11.73
CA GLN A 43 30.03 14.29 -12.41
C GLN A 43 29.29 15.42 -11.70
N CYS A 44 29.17 15.36 -10.37
CA CYS A 44 28.52 16.42 -9.57
C CYS A 44 29.24 17.78 -9.68
N SER A 45 30.56 17.76 -9.91
CA SER A 45 31.37 18.97 -10.07
C SER A 45 31.24 19.58 -11.48
N GLU A 46 31.23 18.75 -12.53
CA GLU A 46 31.14 19.20 -13.92
C GLU A 46 29.80 19.84 -14.28
N PHE A 47 28.72 19.43 -13.60
CA PHE A 47 27.38 19.95 -13.83
C PHE A 47 27.26 21.46 -13.54
N LYS A 48 28.14 21.99 -12.68
CA LYS A 48 28.06 23.35 -12.13
C LYS A 48 28.74 24.45 -12.96
N LYS A 49 28.92 24.26 -14.27
CA LYS A 49 29.59 25.24 -15.15
C LYS A 49 28.58 26.22 -15.76
N ASP A 50 28.80 27.53 -15.58
CA ASP A 50 27.92 28.61 -16.08
C ASP A 50 27.63 28.55 -17.59
N ILE A 51 28.62 28.16 -18.39
CA ILE A 51 28.49 28.01 -19.85
C ILE A 51 27.45 26.94 -20.20
N THR A 52 27.39 25.86 -19.42
CA THR A 52 26.41 24.79 -19.62
C THR A 52 25.00 25.32 -19.35
N LEU A 53 24.82 26.15 -18.33
CA LEU A 53 23.52 26.73 -17.97
C LEU A 53 22.97 27.66 -19.04
N GLN A 54 23.78 28.59 -19.54
CA GLN A 54 23.36 29.52 -20.60
C GLN A 54 22.92 28.78 -21.87
N LYS A 55 23.65 27.71 -22.23
CA LYS A 55 23.30 26.87 -23.37
C LYS A 55 22.03 26.06 -23.12
N LEU A 56 21.83 25.53 -21.91
CA LEU A 56 20.59 24.84 -21.52
C LEU A 56 19.39 25.80 -21.57
N GLU A 57 19.50 26.99 -20.98
CA GLU A 57 18.45 28.03 -21.01
C GLU A 57 18.07 28.43 -22.44
N SER A 58 19.06 28.53 -23.34
CA SER A 58 18.79 28.77 -24.75
C SER A 58 18.05 27.58 -25.38
N THR A 59 18.46 26.35 -25.07
CA THR A 59 17.89 25.09 -25.60
C THR A 59 16.43 24.86 -25.20
N VAL A 60 15.95 25.48 -24.11
CA VAL A 60 14.52 25.47 -23.73
C VAL A 60 13.63 26.06 -24.84
N TYR A 61 14.15 26.97 -25.67
CA TYR A 61 13.41 27.58 -26.78
C TYR A 61 13.59 26.83 -28.11
N SER A 62 14.11 25.61 -28.09
CA SER A 62 14.22 24.80 -29.31
C SER A 62 12.84 24.39 -29.82
N HIS A 63 12.72 24.12 -31.12
CA HIS A 63 11.48 23.59 -31.72
C HIS A 63 11.25 22.09 -31.48
N SER A 64 12.13 21.43 -30.72
CA SER A 64 12.02 20.00 -30.44
C SER A 64 11.57 19.81 -29.00
N ASP A 65 10.39 19.22 -28.83
CA ASP A 65 9.82 18.90 -27.52
C ASP A 65 10.78 18.03 -26.69
N ASP A 66 11.46 17.05 -27.32
CA ASP A 66 12.48 16.22 -26.65
C ASP A 66 13.66 17.05 -26.12
N LEU A 67 14.24 17.92 -26.94
CA LEU A 67 15.37 18.76 -26.54
C LEU A 67 14.97 19.76 -25.47
N GLN A 68 13.78 20.35 -25.60
CA GLN A 68 13.21 21.26 -24.62
C GLN A 68 12.98 20.54 -23.29
N SER A 69 12.33 19.37 -23.32
CA SER A 69 12.04 18.52 -22.18
C SER A 69 13.30 18.16 -21.39
N LEU A 70 14.36 17.72 -22.09
CA LEU A 70 15.65 17.37 -21.50
C LEU A 70 16.39 18.58 -20.94
N ALA A 71 16.38 19.72 -21.64
CA ALA A 71 16.99 20.95 -21.16
C ALA A 71 16.30 21.47 -19.90
N LEU A 72 14.96 21.48 -19.88
CA LEU A 72 14.14 21.82 -18.72
C LEU A 72 14.44 20.92 -17.53
N PHE A 73 14.54 19.60 -17.74
CA PHE A 73 14.92 18.66 -16.69
C PHE A 73 16.30 18.99 -16.10
N CYS A 74 17.31 19.21 -16.95
CA CYS A 74 18.67 19.52 -16.50
C CYS A 74 18.71 20.83 -15.69
N LEU A 75 18.04 21.89 -16.15
CA LEU A 75 17.94 23.14 -15.42
C LEU A 75 17.23 22.95 -14.08
N GLY A 76 16.14 22.19 -14.07
CA GLY A 76 15.38 21.84 -12.88
C GLY A 76 16.24 21.16 -11.81
N VAL A 77 16.97 20.11 -12.18
CA VAL A 77 17.91 19.42 -11.29
C VAL A 77 18.97 20.40 -10.79
N PHE A 78 19.59 21.17 -11.68
CA PHE A 78 20.64 22.13 -11.30
C PHE A 78 20.20 23.14 -10.25
N PHE A 79 19.02 23.74 -10.42
CA PHE A 79 18.51 24.75 -9.49
C PHE A 79 18.00 24.15 -8.17
N THR A 80 17.60 22.89 -8.15
CA THR A 80 17.07 22.26 -6.92
C THR A 80 18.15 21.53 -6.11
N SER A 81 19.18 20.96 -6.75
CA SER A 81 20.16 20.06 -6.11
C SER A 81 21.36 20.76 -5.47
N GLN A 82 21.43 22.09 -5.50
CA GLN A 82 22.53 22.85 -4.92
C GLN A 82 22.37 23.03 -3.40
N ASP A 83 23.47 22.81 -2.65
CA ASP A 83 23.49 22.97 -1.19
C ASP A 83 23.14 24.39 -0.70
N LYS A 84 23.40 25.40 -1.55
CA LYS A 84 23.19 26.82 -1.25
C LYS A 84 22.47 27.50 -2.41
N VAL A 85 21.19 27.20 -2.56
CA VAL A 85 20.32 27.88 -3.53
C VAL A 85 19.32 28.80 -2.83
N SER A 86 19.01 29.94 -3.42
CA SER A 86 17.96 30.81 -2.91
C SER A 86 16.57 30.18 -3.10
N GLU A 87 15.59 30.59 -2.30
CA GLU A 87 14.20 30.11 -2.45
C GLU A 87 13.63 30.42 -3.85
N SER A 88 14.01 31.56 -4.42
CA SER A 88 13.60 31.98 -5.77
C SER A 88 14.14 31.03 -6.85
N GLU A 89 15.43 30.72 -6.79
CA GLU A 89 16.07 29.78 -7.73
C GLU A 89 15.52 28.37 -7.56
N PHE A 90 15.31 27.91 -6.31
CA PHE A 90 14.69 26.61 -6.06
C PHE A 90 13.30 26.51 -6.70
N LYS A 91 12.43 27.52 -6.49
CA LYS A 91 11.11 27.59 -7.13
C LYS A 91 11.19 27.64 -8.65
N ARG A 92 12.18 28.34 -9.20
CA ARG A 92 12.46 28.33 -10.65
C ARG A 92 12.84 26.93 -11.14
N GLY A 93 13.64 26.20 -10.37
CA GLY A 93 13.97 24.79 -10.65
C GLY A 93 12.74 23.88 -10.67
N ILE A 94 11.86 24.01 -9.66
CA ILE A 94 10.56 23.30 -9.63
C ILE A 94 9.76 23.61 -10.88
N HIS A 95 9.62 24.89 -11.25
CA HIS A 95 8.87 25.27 -12.44
C HIS A 95 9.42 24.63 -13.72
N PHE A 96 10.75 24.59 -13.90
CA PHE A 96 11.34 23.91 -15.04
C PHE A 96 11.03 22.41 -15.06
N LEU A 97 11.09 21.74 -13.90
CA LEU A 97 10.71 20.34 -13.81
C LEU A 97 9.23 20.13 -14.17
N GLU A 98 8.32 21.00 -13.71
CA GLU A 98 6.89 20.91 -14.03
C GLU A 98 6.65 21.05 -15.54
N GLN A 99 7.33 22.01 -16.19
CA GLN A 99 7.28 22.14 -17.65
C GLN A 99 7.85 20.92 -18.38
N SER A 100 8.92 20.31 -17.83
CA SER A 100 9.49 19.07 -18.36
C SER A 100 8.49 17.90 -18.25
N VAL A 101 7.73 17.81 -17.16
CA VAL A 101 6.66 16.81 -17.00
C VAL A 101 5.54 17.00 -18.02
N LEU A 102 5.15 18.25 -18.33
CA LEU A 102 4.16 18.54 -19.37
C LEU A 102 4.63 18.09 -20.76
N LEU A 103 5.94 17.98 -20.97
CA LEU A 103 6.57 17.39 -22.15
C LEU A 103 6.94 15.91 -21.93
N GLU A 104 6.14 15.21 -21.14
CA GLU A 104 6.19 13.75 -20.92
C GLU A 104 7.54 13.23 -20.37
N ASN A 105 8.28 14.06 -19.63
CA ASN A 105 9.53 13.62 -19.01
C ASN A 105 9.30 12.81 -17.74
N GLN A 106 9.40 11.48 -17.86
CA GLN A 106 9.24 10.55 -16.73
C GLN A 106 10.22 10.81 -15.57
N HIS A 107 11.45 11.26 -15.85
CA HIS A 107 12.47 11.49 -14.84
C HIS A 107 12.22 12.78 -14.08
N ALA A 108 11.71 13.82 -14.75
CA ALA A 108 11.26 15.04 -14.08
C ALA A 108 10.09 14.76 -13.13
N ALA A 109 9.14 13.92 -13.54
CA ALA A 109 8.01 13.53 -12.71
C ALA A 109 8.47 12.79 -11.46
N HIS A 110 9.35 11.80 -11.62
CA HIS A 110 9.92 11.06 -10.49
C HIS A 110 10.71 11.99 -9.55
N TYR A 111 11.54 12.86 -10.10
CA TYR A 111 12.35 13.77 -9.29
C TYR A 111 11.51 14.80 -8.51
N LEU A 112 10.45 15.36 -9.13
CA LEU A 112 9.47 16.19 -8.44
C LEU A 112 8.75 15.43 -7.33
N ALA A 113 8.40 14.16 -7.57
CA ALA A 113 7.77 13.33 -6.56
C ALA A 113 8.63 13.25 -5.29
N SER A 114 9.92 12.96 -5.44
CA SER A 114 10.89 12.90 -4.33
C SER A 114 11.06 14.25 -3.61
N ILE A 115 11.07 15.36 -4.35
CA ILE A 115 11.09 16.71 -3.76
C ILE A 115 9.84 16.96 -2.90
N TYR A 116 8.64 16.68 -3.42
CA TYR A 116 7.40 16.89 -2.65
C TYR A 116 7.23 15.88 -1.51
N ALA A 117 7.87 14.72 -1.60
CA ALA A 117 7.87 13.74 -0.53
C ALA A 117 8.81 14.12 0.62
N GLY A 118 9.74 15.04 0.37
CA GLY A 118 10.75 15.49 1.33
C GLY A 118 11.89 14.49 1.50
N THR A 119 12.22 13.73 0.45
CA THR A 119 13.37 12.81 0.42
C THR A 119 14.57 13.40 -0.32
N HIS A 120 14.47 14.66 -0.76
CA HIS A 120 15.51 15.39 -1.45
C HIS A 120 16.48 16.06 -0.46
N CYS A 121 17.77 16.11 -0.82
CA CYS A 121 18.85 16.63 0.03
C CYS A 121 18.73 18.13 0.38
N ASN A 122 17.99 18.91 -0.42
CA ASN A 122 17.85 20.33 -0.22
C ASN A 122 16.89 20.64 0.93
N LYS A 123 17.31 21.48 1.88
CA LYS A 123 16.49 21.87 3.03
C LYS A 123 15.17 22.55 2.64
N LEU A 124 15.10 23.21 1.48
CA LEU A 124 13.87 23.80 0.96
C LEU A 124 12.86 22.75 0.49
N SER A 125 13.30 21.55 0.10
CA SER A 125 12.36 20.43 -0.16
C SER A 125 11.61 20.04 1.11
N LEU A 126 12.29 20.05 2.27
CA LEU A 126 11.67 19.72 3.56
C LEU A 126 10.57 20.71 3.95
N SER A 127 10.63 21.98 3.50
CA SER A 127 9.62 22.99 3.81
C SER A 127 8.40 22.96 2.88
N ILE A 128 8.46 22.25 1.75
CA ILE A 128 7.36 22.12 0.77
C ILE A 128 6.75 20.72 0.74
N LYS A 129 6.90 19.93 1.82
CA LYS A 129 6.43 18.55 1.88
C LYS A 129 4.91 18.48 1.65
N GLU A 130 4.53 18.05 0.46
CA GLU A 130 3.15 17.94 -0.01
C GLU A 130 2.92 16.53 -0.54
N GLY A 131 2.85 15.53 0.35
CA GLY A 131 2.93 14.16 -0.15
C GLY A 131 1.71 13.66 -0.96
N LYS A 132 0.59 14.40 -1.01
CA LYS A 132 -0.45 14.16 -2.04
C LYS A 132 0.11 14.45 -3.44
N LYS A 133 0.76 15.61 -3.63
CA LYS A 133 1.46 15.93 -4.89
C LYS A 133 2.57 14.93 -5.17
N ALA A 134 3.30 14.48 -4.16
CA ALA A 134 4.32 13.45 -4.34
C ALA A 134 3.72 12.17 -4.95
N ILE A 135 2.62 11.67 -4.37
CA ILE A 135 1.91 10.49 -4.90
C ILE A 135 1.43 10.74 -6.33
N ASP A 136 0.83 11.90 -6.61
CA ASP A 136 0.37 12.25 -7.96
C ASP A 136 1.52 12.25 -8.98
N TYR A 137 2.69 12.80 -8.62
CA TYR A 137 3.87 12.79 -9.49
C TYR A 137 4.51 11.40 -9.64
N PHE A 138 4.52 10.55 -8.61
CA PHE A 138 4.95 9.15 -8.76
C PHE A 138 4.04 8.39 -9.74
N ILE A 139 2.73 8.64 -9.70
CA ILE A 139 1.76 8.05 -10.63
C ILE A 139 2.05 8.53 -12.06
N ILE A 140 2.29 9.83 -12.25
CA ILE A 140 2.65 10.38 -13.57
C ILE A 140 3.95 9.73 -14.07
N ALA A 141 4.98 9.64 -13.22
CA ALA A 141 6.25 9.02 -13.56
C ALA A 141 6.07 7.56 -14.02
N PHE A 142 5.29 6.78 -13.28
CA PHE A 142 4.95 5.39 -13.66
C PHE A 142 4.27 5.32 -15.02
N LYS A 143 3.25 6.17 -15.25
CA LYS A 143 2.49 6.20 -16.52
C LYS A 143 3.36 6.59 -17.72
N LEU A 144 4.43 7.36 -17.48
CA LEU A 144 5.40 7.74 -18.51
C LEU A 144 6.53 6.71 -18.71
N GLY A 145 6.57 5.64 -17.91
CA GLY A 145 7.54 4.53 -18.03
C GLY A 145 8.65 4.50 -16.99
N SER A 146 8.66 5.41 -16.00
CA SER A 146 9.62 5.41 -14.89
C SER A 146 9.14 4.48 -13.79
N TYR A 147 9.39 3.18 -13.97
CA TYR A 147 8.93 2.15 -13.04
C TYR A 147 9.72 2.11 -11.73
N GLU A 148 10.90 2.72 -11.69
CA GLU A 148 11.68 2.92 -10.46
C GLU A 148 10.91 3.77 -9.44
N GLY A 149 10.14 4.76 -9.91
CA GLY A 149 9.28 5.59 -9.07
C GLY A 149 8.19 4.80 -8.33
N LEU A 150 7.83 3.61 -8.83
CA LEU A 150 6.89 2.73 -8.13
C LEU A 150 7.47 2.19 -6.81
N ASN A 151 8.79 1.98 -6.75
CA ASN A 151 9.45 1.52 -5.54
C ASN A 151 9.33 2.55 -4.42
N ASP A 152 9.61 3.80 -4.76
CA ASP A 152 9.53 4.94 -3.83
C ASP A 152 8.09 5.23 -3.45
N LEU A 153 7.15 5.18 -4.41
CA LEU A 153 5.72 5.29 -4.13
C LEU A 153 5.28 4.27 -3.09
N MET A 154 5.65 3.00 -3.26
CA MET A 154 5.31 1.93 -2.32
C MET A 154 5.94 2.17 -0.95
N TRP A 155 7.18 2.66 -0.90
CA TRP A 155 7.82 3.05 0.36
C TRP A 155 7.07 4.17 1.08
N HIS A 156 6.67 5.22 0.36
CA HIS A 156 5.92 6.35 0.92
C HIS A 156 4.53 5.95 1.42
N LEU A 157 3.84 5.10 0.67
CA LEU A 157 2.55 4.54 1.06
C LEU A 157 2.68 3.70 2.34
N ARG A 158 3.68 2.81 2.40
CA ARG A 158 3.99 1.99 3.59
C ARG A 158 4.28 2.82 4.84
N LYS A 159 5.06 3.91 4.71
CA LYS A 159 5.39 4.79 5.85
C LYS A 159 4.21 5.65 6.33
N GLY A 160 3.03 5.55 5.72
CA GLY A 160 1.86 6.35 6.11
C GLY A 160 2.11 7.86 5.97
N GLN A 161 3.05 8.25 5.12
CA GLN A 161 3.36 9.65 4.89
C GLN A 161 2.24 10.23 4.02
N THR A 162 1.33 11.00 4.64
CA THR A 162 0.11 11.66 4.10
C THR A 162 -1.23 10.96 4.33
N SER A 163 -2.33 11.67 4.06
CA SER A 163 -3.70 11.17 4.24
C SER A 163 -4.03 9.98 3.34
N ILE A 164 -3.57 9.97 2.09
CA ILE A 164 -3.77 8.86 1.15
C ILE A 164 -2.99 7.61 1.61
N ALA A 165 -1.75 7.79 2.07
CA ALA A 165 -0.91 6.70 2.56
C ALA A 165 -1.44 6.06 3.87
N LYS A 166 -2.28 6.78 4.62
CA LYS A 166 -2.92 6.27 5.85
C LYS A 166 -4.19 5.48 5.58
N ASP A 167 -4.78 5.59 4.39
CA ASP A 167 -6.00 4.86 4.02
C ASP A 167 -5.66 3.70 3.08
N ILE A 168 -5.65 2.50 3.65
CA ILE A 168 -5.26 1.29 2.95
C ILE A 168 -6.23 0.91 1.81
N PHE A 169 -7.49 1.37 1.86
CA PHE A 169 -8.45 1.15 0.77
C PHE A 169 -8.17 2.05 -0.42
N VAL A 170 -7.74 3.29 -0.15
CA VAL A 170 -7.31 4.21 -1.22
C VAL A 170 -6.07 3.66 -1.91
N TRP A 171 -5.13 3.08 -1.16
CA TRP A 171 -3.98 2.38 -1.72
C TRP A 171 -4.36 1.20 -2.62
N GLN A 172 -5.24 0.32 -2.15
CA GLN A 172 -5.74 -0.81 -2.93
C GLN A 172 -6.37 -0.36 -4.24
N LYS A 173 -7.22 0.67 -4.19
CA LYS A 173 -7.84 1.25 -5.39
C LYS A 173 -6.80 1.82 -6.34
N LEU A 174 -5.81 2.55 -5.82
CA LEU A 174 -4.73 3.13 -6.61
C LEU A 174 -3.96 2.05 -7.38
N LEU A 175 -3.46 1.02 -6.69
CA LEU A 175 -2.68 -0.05 -7.32
C LEU A 175 -3.51 -0.87 -8.32
N ASN A 176 -4.78 -1.14 -8.01
CA ASN A 176 -5.68 -1.80 -8.94
C ASN A 176 -5.90 -0.97 -10.22
N ASN A 177 -6.04 0.35 -10.11
CA ASN A 177 -6.18 1.22 -11.26
C ASN A 177 -4.90 1.24 -12.10
N LEU A 178 -3.72 1.36 -11.47
CA LEU A 178 -2.44 1.33 -12.19
C LEU A 178 -2.25 0.03 -12.99
N PHE A 179 -2.65 -1.11 -12.41
CA PHE A 179 -2.59 -2.40 -13.10
C PHE A 179 -3.56 -2.49 -14.27
N VAL A 180 -4.79 -1.99 -14.10
CA VAL A 180 -5.79 -1.97 -15.19
C VAL A 180 -5.32 -1.05 -16.31
N ASP A 181 -4.86 0.17 -15.99
CA ASP A 181 -4.32 1.13 -16.95
C ASP A 181 -3.15 0.51 -17.75
N ALA A 182 -2.19 -0.14 -17.07
CA ALA A 182 -1.06 -0.80 -17.73
C ALA A 182 -1.51 -1.98 -18.62
N GLY A 183 -2.50 -2.75 -18.17
CA GLY A 183 -3.11 -3.84 -18.94
C GLY A 183 -3.82 -3.37 -20.19
N GLU A 184 -4.62 -2.31 -20.09
CA GLU A 184 -5.32 -1.70 -21.22
C GLU A 184 -4.36 -1.09 -22.24
N ALA A 185 -3.25 -0.50 -21.78
CA ALA A 185 -2.19 0.02 -22.64
C ALA A 185 -1.30 -1.07 -23.26
N GLY A 186 -1.39 -2.32 -22.80
CA GLY A 186 -0.48 -3.39 -23.21
C GLY A 186 0.95 -3.22 -22.69
N ASP A 187 1.15 -2.43 -21.63
CA ASP A 187 2.45 -2.20 -21.01
C ASP A 187 2.87 -3.40 -20.13
N SER A 188 3.53 -4.35 -20.78
CA SER A 188 3.97 -5.56 -20.10
C SER A 188 5.02 -5.31 -19.02
N THR A 189 5.80 -4.24 -19.17
CA THR A 189 6.90 -3.90 -18.27
C THR A 189 6.37 -3.25 -17.00
N GLY A 190 5.38 -2.35 -17.11
CA GLY A 190 4.69 -1.77 -15.96
C GLY A 190 3.96 -2.82 -15.13
N ILE A 191 3.29 -3.79 -15.77
CA ILE A 191 2.68 -4.93 -15.05
C ILE A 191 3.73 -5.72 -14.28
N ALA A 192 4.87 -6.05 -14.90
CA ALA A 192 5.94 -6.80 -14.24
C ALA A 192 6.48 -6.05 -13.01
N HIS A 193 6.65 -4.73 -13.11
CA HIS A 193 7.09 -3.88 -11.99
C HIS A 193 6.04 -3.77 -10.89
N LEU A 194 4.75 -3.67 -11.23
CA LEU A 194 3.66 -3.71 -10.26
C LEU A 194 3.66 -4.99 -9.44
N ILE A 195 3.82 -6.15 -10.10
CA ILE A 195 3.93 -7.45 -9.43
C ILE A 195 5.17 -7.49 -8.53
N ARG A 196 6.32 -7.06 -9.05
CA ARG A 196 7.58 -7.01 -8.28
C ARG A 196 7.44 -6.16 -7.03
N CYS A 197 6.98 -4.93 -7.17
CA CYS A 197 6.86 -3.98 -6.07
C CYS A 197 5.82 -4.46 -5.05
N LEU A 198 4.66 -4.97 -5.48
CA LEU A 198 3.66 -5.51 -4.54
C LEU A 198 4.21 -6.68 -3.71
N ILE A 199 5.00 -7.58 -4.30
CA ILE A 199 5.52 -8.75 -3.59
C ILE A 199 6.77 -8.41 -2.77
N GLN A 200 7.74 -7.69 -3.35
CA GLN A 200 9.05 -7.46 -2.74
C GLN A 200 9.10 -6.29 -1.74
N GLN A 201 8.34 -5.21 -1.95
CA GLN A 201 8.41 -4.04 -1.06
C GLN A 201 7.65 -4.20 0.26
N ASN A 202 6.84 -5.25 0.38
CA ASN A 202 5.87 -5.26 1.46
C ASN A 202 6.38 -5.75 2.83
N TYR A 203 7.51 -6.46 3.00
CA TYR A 203 7.83 -6.98 4.35
C TYR A 203 9.32 -7.16 4.66
N SER A 204 10.06 -6.06 4.85
CA SER A 204 11.41 -6.12 5.44
C SER A 204 11.52 -5.50 6.83
N ASP A 205 10.76 -4.41 7.11
CA ASP A 205 11.04 -3.58 8.30
C ASP A 205 9.86 -3.42 9.28
N SER A 206 8.65 -3.80 8.86
CA SER A 206 7.44 -3.74 9.69
C SER A 206 6.52 -4.89 9.29
N HIS A 207 6.39 -5.91 10.14
CA HIS A 207 5.35 -6.93 10.00
C HIS A 207 3.98 -6.27 10.21
N ASP A 208 3.44 -5.64 9.17
CA ASP A 208 2.11 -5.04 9.16
C ASP A 208 1.17 -5.97 8.37
N GLU A 209 0.40 -6.75 9.11
CA GLU A 209 -0.51 -7.74 8.58
C GLU A 209 -1.64 -7.12 7.74
N VAL A 210 -2.03 -5.88 8.03
CA VAL A 210 -3.08 -5.18 7.27
C VAL A 210 -2.58 -4.91 5.85
N PHE A 211 -1.31 -4.51 5.69
CA PHE A 211 -0.65 -4.45 4.39
C PHE A 211 -0.49 -5.82 3.73
N LEU A 212 -0.22 -6.87 4.52
CA LEU A 212 -0.16 -8.26 4.03
C LEU A 212 -1.46 -8.72 3.37
N PHE A 213 -2.57 -8.57 4.06
CA PHE A 213 -3.86 -9.02 3.57
C PHE A 213 -4.32 -8.25 2.35
N ARG A 214 -4.11 -6.93 2.36
CA ARG A 214 -4.47 -6.07 1.23
C ARG A 214 -3.60 -6.37 0.01
N ALA A 215 -2.31 -6.67 0.18
CA ALA A 215 -1.49 -7.15 -0.92
C ALA A 215 -2.02 -8.46 -1.53
N GLY A 216 -2.47 -9.40 -0.68
CA GLY A 216 -3.13 -10.63 -1.12
C GLY A 216 -4.42 -10.36 -1.92
N GLU A 217 -5.23 -9.40 -1.49
CA GLU A 217 -6.45 -9.00 -2.20
C GLU A 217 -6.16 -8.35 -3.56
N ILE A 218 -5.20 -7.43 -3.61
CA ILE A 218 -4.75 -6.77 -4.85
C ILE A 218 -4.25 -7.83 -5.84
N LEU A 219 -3.39 -8.73 -5.37
CA LEU A 219 -2.85 -9.83 -6.20
C LEU A 219 -3.96 -10.75 -6.70
N SER A 220 -4.91 -11.13 -5.84
CA SER A 220 -6.08 -11.93 -6.23
C SER A 220 -6.95 -11.23 -7.27
N PHE A 221 -7.08 -9.91 -7.18
CA PHE A 221 -7.82 -9.11 -8.16
C PHE A 221 -7.10 -9.06 -9.50
N TRP A 222 -5.79 -8.79 -9.51
CA TRP A 222 -4.96 -8.77 -10.72
C TRP A 222 -4.99 -10.11 -11.45
N MET A 223 -4.89 -11.21 -10.72
CA MET A 223 -4.92 -12.57 -11.29
C MET A 223 -6.22 -12.89 -12.03
N LYS A 224 -7.33 -12.23 -11.69
CA LYS A 224 -8.64 -12.42 -12.36
C LYS A 224 -8.82 -11.53 -13.59
N LYS A 225 -7.86 -10.64 -13.90
CA LYS A 225 -7.92 -9.77 -15.07
C LYS A 225 -7.45 -10.51 -16.32
N SER A 226 -8.04 -10.18 -17.46
CA SER A 226 -7.70 -10.77 -18.76
C SER A 226 -6.24 -10.54 -19.18
N TYR A 227 -5.59 -9.51 -18.64
CA TYR A 227 -4.18 -9.18 -18.89
C TYR A 227 -3.24 -10.10 -18.11
N TRP A 228 -3.72 -10.80 -17.08
CA TRP A 228 -2.93 -11.78 -16.35
C TRP A 228 -2.71 -13.04 -17.19
N ASN A 229 -1.48 -13.53 -17.24
CA ASN A 229 -1.11 -14.65 -18.09
C ASN A 229 -0.03 -15.54 -17.42
N SER A 230 0.43 -16.56 -18.13
CA SER A 230 1.42 -17.51 -17.65
C SER A 230 2.78 -16.87 -17.34
N HIS A 231 3.17 -15.83 -18.08
CA HIS A 231 4.42 -15.10 -17.82
C HIS A 231 4.35 -14.38 -16.47
N TYR A 232 3.28 -13.64 -16.18
CA TYR A 232 3.09 -12.98 -14.88
C TYR A 232 2.91 -13.96 -13.73
N THR A 233 2.31 -15.12 -14.01
CA THR A 233 2.23 -16.22 -13.03
C THR A 233 3.62 -16.73 -12.66
N ALA A 234 4.50 -16.93 -13.64
CA ALA A 234 5.88 -17.37 -13.40
C ALA A 234 6.67 -16.30 -12.63
N LEU A 235 6.50 -15.03 -13.01
CA LEU A 235 7.16 -13.90 -12.36
C LEU A 235 6.75 -13.76 -10.88
N GLY A 236 5.44 -13.82 -10.59
CA GLY A 236 4.94 -13.76 -9.22
C GLY A 236 5.48 -14.89 -8.34
N ARG A 237 5.54 -16.13 -8.86
CA ARG A 237 6.17 -17.26 -8.15
C ARG A 237 7.64 -17.02 -7.87
N GLN A 238 8.38 -16.50 -8.84
CA GLN A 238 9.79 -16.20 -8.67
C GLN A 238 10.00 -15.20 -7.53
N TYR A 239 9.24 -14.10 -7.48
CA TYR A 239 9.39 -13.10 -6.42
C TYR A 239 8.97 -13.62 -5.05
N ILE A 240 7.90 -14.42 -4.97
CA ILE A 240 7.49 -15.08 -3.72
C ILE A 240 8.60 -16.01 -3.23
N GLN A 241 9.15 -16.85 -4.12
CA GLN A 241 10.23 -17.77 -3.76
C GLN A 241 11.48 -17.01 -3.30
N GLN A 242 11.87 -15.93 -3.99
CA GLN A 242 12.98 -15.09 -3.56
C GLN A 242 12.79 -14.52 -2.15
N GLY A 243 11.57 -14.08 -1.81
CA GLY A 243 11.28 -13.61 -0.46
C GLY A 243 11.28 -14.76 0.58
N MET A 244 10.80 -15.95 0.23
CA MET A 244 10.90 -17.12 1.09
C MET A 244 12.37 -17.51 1.34
N ASP A 245 13.19 -17.52 0.30
CA ASP A 245 14.62 -17.83 0.37
C ASP A 245 15.40 -16.79 1.21
N SER A 246 14.91 -15.54 1.26
CA SER A 246 15.45 -14.50 2.15
C SER A 246 14.93 -14.57 3.59
N GLY A 247 14.13 -15.58 3.93
CA GLY A 247 13.59 -15.80 5.29
C GLY A 247 12.33 -15.00 5.62
N ASN A 248 11.68 -14.38 4.63
CA ASN A 248 10.44 -13.62 4.84
C ASN A 248 9.23 -14.56 4.96
N LYS A 249 8.77 -14.80 6.19
CA LYS A 249 7.62 -15.68 6.48
C LYS A 249 6.31 -15.20 5.88
N ASP A 250 6.13 -13.89 5.70
CA ASP A 250 4.91 -13.30 5.16
C ASP A 250 4.65 -13.76 3.70
N MET A 251 5.71 -14.17 2.97
CA MET A 251 5.58 -14.78 1.65
C MET A 251 4.79 -16.09 1.64
N ILE A 252 4.72 -16.82 2.77
CA ILE A 252 3.91 -18.04 2.91
C ILE A 252 2.43 -17.71 2.68
N TYR A 253 1.95 -16.59 3.23
CA TYR A 253 0.58 -16.13 3.00
C TYR A 253 0.35 -15.80 1.52
N LEU A 254 1.22 -14.98 0.91
CA LEU A 254 1.09 -14.60 -0.50
C LEU A 254 1.14 -15.82 -1.42
N ASN A 255 2.00 -16.81 -1.14
CA ASN A 255 2.05 -18.07 -1.87
C ASN A 255 0.72 -18.84 -1.80
N SER A 256 0.08 -18.86 -0.62
CA SER A 256 -1.22 -19.48 -0.42
C SER A 256 -2.33 -18.79 -1.23
N VAL A 257 -2.32 -17.46 -1.28
CA VAL A 257 -3.26 -16.64 -2.06
C VAL A 257 -3.07 -16.89 -3.55
N PHE A 258 -1.82 -16.83 -4.01
CA PHE A 258 -1.42 -17.07 -5.39
C PHE A 258 -1.88 -18.45 -5.87
N SER A 259 -1.69 -19.47 -5.04
CA SER A 259 -2.06 -20.85 -5.39
C SER A 259 -3.57 -21.11 -5.38
N LYS A 260 -4.32 -20.49 -4.47
CA LYS A 260 -5.80 -20.59 -4.43
C LYS A 260 -6.45 -19.96 -5.65
N SER A 261 -5.94 -18.81 -6.11
CA SER A 261 -6.47 -18.12 -7.28
C SER A 261 -6.29 -18.96 -8.57
N LEU A 262 -5.16 -19.66 -8.71
CA LEU A 262 -4.89 -20.54 -9.87
C LEU A 262 -5.74 -21.82 -9.88
N THR A 263 -6.17 -22.31 -8.71
CA THR A 263 -7.00 -23.52 -8.61
C THR A 263 -8.48 -23.22 -8.88
N GLN A 264 -8.97 -22.02 -8.54
CA GLN A 264 -10.34 -21.61 -8.86
C GLN A 264 -10.58 -21.43 -10.37
N GLU A 265 -9.62 -20.91 -11.14
CA GLU A 265 -9.75 -20.80 -12.61
C GLU A 265 -9.78 -22.17 -13.31
N LYS A 266 -9.09 -23.17 -12.76
CA LYS A 266 -9.07 -24.54 -13.32
C LYS A 266 -10.33 -25.35 -13.02
N SER A 267 -11.24 -24.87 -12.19
CA SER A 267 -12.53 -25.53 -11.99
C SER A 267 -13.50 -25.41 -13.18
N LYS A 268 -13.14 -24.65 -14.25
CA LYS A 268 -13.88 -24.60 -15.52
C LYS A 268 -13.24 -25.37 -16.68
N SER A 269 -12.07 -25.98 -16.50
CA SER A 269 -11.48 -26.89 -17.51
C SER A 269 -10.75 -28.04 -16.82
N VAL A 270 -11.22 -29.26 -17.07
CA VAL A 270 -10.66 -30.49 -16.52
C VAL A 270 -9.18 -30.61 -16.91
N GLY A 271 -8.29 -30.72 -15.92
CA GLY A 271 -6.92 -31.24 -16.13
C GLY A 271 -5.81 -30.63 -15.28
N PHE A 272 -5.41 -31.39 -14.24
CA PHE A 272 -4.07 -31.44 -13.65
C PHE A 272 -3.47 -30.17 -13.03
N PHE A 273 -3.89 -29.80 -11.81
CA PHE A 273 -2.93 -29.47 -10.73
C PHE A 273 -3.51 -30.00 -9.42
N SER A 274 -2.90 -31.05 -8.88
CA SER A 274 -3.27 -31.59 -7.57
C SER A 274 -2.84 -30.63 -6.47
N ALA A 275 -3.62 -30.56 -5.38
CA ALA A 275 -3.26 -29.91 -4.12
C ALA A 275 -1.82 -30.21 -3.62
N ARG A 276 -1.20 -31.29 -4.13
CA ARG A 276 0.20 -31.67 -3.91
C ARG A 276 1.24 -30.56 -4.18
N SER A 277 1.05 -29.67 -5.16
CA SER A 277 2.04 -28.60 -5.41
C SER A 277 1.99 -27.44 -4.40
N LEU A 278 0.84 -27.24 -3.74
CA LEU A 278 0.69 -26.28 -2.64
C LEU A 278 1.47 -26.72 -1.39
N PHE A 279 1.62 -28.04 -1.22
CA PHE A 279 2.32 -28.68 -0.10
C PHE A 279 3.83 -28.86 -0.34
N GLU A 280 4.31 -28.81 -1.58
CA GLU A 280 5.75 -29.01 -1.86
C GLU A 280 6.62 -27.80 -1.43
N CYS A 281 6.06 -26.61 -1.24
CA CYS A 281 6.77 -25.47 -0.62
C CYS A 281 6.62 -25.40 0.90
N ILE A 282 5.46 -25.80 1.45
CA ILE A 282 5.18 -25.75 2.89
C ILE A 282 5.59 -27.09 3.51
N THR A 283 6.89 -27.34 3.56
CA THR A 283 7.43 -28.64 3.97
C THR A 283 7.58 -28.80 5.48
N GLN A 284 7.45 -27.71 6.26
CA GLN A 284 7.66 -27.72 7.71
C GLN A 284 6.36 -27.51 8.50
N ARG A 285 6.23 -28.20 9.65
CA ARG A 285 5.08 -28.08 10.56
C ARG A 285 4.91 -26.64 11.09
N SER A 286 6.01 -25.93 11.29
CA SER A 286 6.03 -24.51 11.70
C SER A 286 5.39 -23.58 10.67
N ASP A 287 5.65 -23.82 9.38
CA ASP A 287 5.12 -22.98 8.29
C ASP A 287 3.62 -23.18 8.11
N ASN A 288 3.13 -24.41 8.33
CA ASN A 288 1.69 -24.70 8.38
C ASN A 288 0.99 -24.01 9.55
N ASN A 289 1.60 -24.02 10.74
CA ASN A 289 1.05 -23.34 11.92
C ASN A 289 0.99 -21.81 11.70
N TYR A 290 2.06 -21.23 11.17
CA TYR A 290 2.10 -19.81 10.82
C TYR A 290 1.05 -19.46 9.77
N LEU A 291 0.92 -20.26 8.69
CA LEU A 291 -0.09 -20.03 7.66
C LEU A 291 -1.52 -20.10 8.22
N ASN A 292 -1.82 -21.07 9.08
CA ASN A 292 -3.13 -21.16 9.72
C ASN A 292 -3.41 -19.93 10.59
N SER A 293 -2.40 -19.47 11.34
CA SER A 293 -2.47 -18.27 12.16
C SER A 293 -2.79 -17.04 11.32
N ILE A 294 -2.00 -16.78 10.28
CA ILE A 294 -2.11 -15.57 9.45
C ILE A 294 -3.41 -15.57 8.64
N LEU A 295 -3.95 -16.75 8.27
CA LEU A 295 -5.28 -16.89 7.66
C LEU A 295 -6.43 -16.65 8.65
N LEU A 296 -6.26 -17.02 9.92
CA LEU A 296 -7.21 -16.69 10.98
C LEU A 296 -7.23 -15.18 11.24
N ILE A 297 -6.05 -14.56 11.35
CA ILE A 297 -5.87 -13.12 11.52
C ILE A 297 -6.52 -12.34 10.37
N ASN A 298 -6.30 -12.75 9.11
CA ASN A 298 -6.97 -12.14 7.95
C ASN A 298 -8.50 -12.17 8.07
N ARG A 299 -9.06 -13.31 8.50
CA ARG A 299 -10.50 -13.46 8.69
C ARG A 299 -11.02 -12.54 9.79
N LEU A 300 -10.31 -12.47 10.92
CA LEU A 300 -10.65 -11.56 12.01
C LEU A 300 -10.66 -10.09 11.56
N HIS A 301 -9.66 -9.63 10.80
CA HIS A 301 -9.63 -8.26 10.26
C HIS A 301 -10.80 -7.95 9.32
N ASN A 302 -11.15 -8.89 8.44
CA ASN A 302 -12.28 -8.71 7.51
C ASN A 302 -13.62 -8.62 8.25
N GLU A 303 -13.76 -9.37 9.35
CA GLU A 303 -14.96 -9.34 10.16
C GLU A 303 -15.03 -8.07 11.02
N ILE A 304 -13.93 -7.64 11.65
CA ILE A 304 -13.85 -6.33 12.33
C ILE A 304 -14.22 -5.20 11.37
N SER A 305 -13.67 -5.22 10.15
CA SER A 305 -13.98 -4.21 9.13
C SER A 305 -15.46 -4.25 8.74
N SER A 306 -16.04 -5.45 8.62
CA SER A 306 -17.46 -5.64 8.34
C SER A 306 -18.34 -5.12 9.49
N ILE A 307 -17.99 -5.40 10.75
CA ILE A 307 -18.71 -4.88 11.92
C ILE A 307 -18.65 -3.36 11.96
N ARG A 308 -17.49 -2.77 11.72
CA ARG A 308 -17.31 -1.31 11.70
C ARG A 308 -18.13 -0.65 10.61
N ALA A 309 -18.06 -1.18 9.40
CA ALA A 309 -18.90 -0.71 8.30
C ALA A 309 -20.37 -0.81 8.69
N LEU A 310 -20.74 -1.87 9.42
CA LEU A 310 -22.10 -2.00 9.91
C LEU A 310 -22.43 -0.91 10.95
N LEU A 311 -21.63 -0.74 11.99
CA LEU A 311 -21.80 0.30 13.03
C LEU A 311 -21.96 1.71 12.44
N LEU A 312 -21.26 2.03 11.35
CA LEU A 312 -21.36 3.32 10.66
C LEU A 312 -22.66 3.54 9.88
N MET A 313 -23.45 2.50 9.63
CA MET A 313 -24.76 2.59 8.95
C MET A 313 -25.95 2.65 9.93
N GLN A 314 -25.70 2.90 11.22
CA GLN A 314 -26.68 2.89 12.32
C GLN A 314 -27.89 3.83 12.14
N ASP A 315 -27.86 4.76 11.20
CA ASP A 315 -29.00 5.65 10.92
C ASP A 315 -30.21 4.93 10.28
N ASN A 316 -30.11 3.65 9.90
CA ASN A 316 -31.18 2.91 9.23
C ASN A 316 -31.52 1.55 9.88
N GLU A 317 -32.70 1.49 10.51
CA GLU A 317 -33.59 0.34 10.73
C GLU A 317 -33.17 -0.87 11.61
N THR A 318 -34.16 -1.37 12.34
CA THR A 318 -34.18 -2.52 13.27
C THR A 318 -33.65 -3.84 12.69
N LEU A 319 -33.74 -4.03 11.38
CA LEU A 319 -33.27 -5.22 10.66
C LEU A 319 -31.74 -5.34 10.69
N PHE A 320 -31.06 -4.23 10.95
CA PHE A 320 -29.63 -4.10 10.79
C PHE A 320 -28.82 -4.69 11.94
N ILE A 321 -29.16 -4.34 13.19
CA ILE A 321 -28.48 -4.83 14.41
C ILE A 321 -28.61 -6.36 14.52
N SER A 322 -29.80 -6.90 14.21
CA SER A 322 -30.01 -8.36 14.20
C SER A 322 -29.23 -9.07 13.07
N THR A 323 -29.11 -8.44 11.89
CA THR A 323 -28.27 -8.96 10.80
C THR A 323 -26.78 -8.95 11.17
N ALA A 324 -26.31 -7.90 11.85
CA ALA A 324 -24.94 -7.80 12.35
C ALA A 324 -24.61 -8.92 13.35
N PHE A 325 -25.44 -9.11 14.39
CA PHE A 325 -25.27 -10.20 15.35
C PHE A 325 -25.42 -11.59 14.70
N GLY A 326 -26.27 -11.75 13.69
CA GLY A 326 -26.39 -12.99 12.94
C GLY A 326 -25.11 -13.36 12.17
N LYS A 327 -24.46 -12.38 11.53
CA LYS A 327 -23.15 -12.57 10.88
C LYS A 327 -22.06 -12.90 11.90
N LEU A 328 -22.06 -12.20 13.04
CA LEU A 328 -21.11 -12.42 14.12
C LEU A 328 -21.23 -13.80 14.76
N HIS A 329 -22.46 -14.28 14.95
CA HIS A 329 -22.71 -15.62 15.46
C HIS A 329 -22.13 -16.68 14.52
N GLN A 330 -22.42 -16.57 13.21
CA GLN A 330 -21.85 -17.46 12.20
C GLN A 330 -20.32 -17.42 12.19
N PHE A 331 -19.73 -16.24 12.34
CA PHE A 331 -18.28 -16.07 12.38
C PHE A 331 -17.67 -16.69 13.65
N ALA A 332 -18.22 -16.40 14.83
CA ALA A 332 -17.79 -16.96 16.11
C ALA A 332 -17.84 -18.49 16.10
N CYS A 333 -18.92 -19.09 15.57
CA CYS A 333 -19.00 -20.54 15.39
C CYS A 333 -17.88 -21.10 14.49
N ARG A 334 -17.47 -20.35 13.45
CA ARG A 334 -16.41 -20.77 12.52
C ARG A 334 -15.02 -20.68 13.15
N ILE A 335 -14.71 -19.59 13.85
CA ILE A 335 -13.38 -19.38 14.43
C ILE A 335 -13.17 -20.09 15.76
N ALA A 336 -14.24 -20.47 16.46
CA ALA A 336 -14.17 -21.17 17.74
C ALA A 336 -13.29 -22.44 17.66
N GLY A 337 -13.42 -23.23 16.58
CA GLY A 337 -12.61 -24.44 16.40
C GLY A 337 -11.12 -24.18 16.13
N GLU A 338 -10.77 -22.99 15.65
CA GLU A 338 -9.40 -22.63 15.26
C GLU A 338 -8.67 -21.89 16.38
N LEU A 339 -9.41 -21.22 17.28
CA LEU A 339 -8.85 -20.53 18.43
C LEU A 339 -8.29 -21.49 19.50
N ASP A 340 -8.72 -22.75 19.55
CA ASP A 340 -8.22 -23.76 20.50
C ASP A 340 -6.72 -24.02 20.34
N GLU A 341 -6.20 -23.96 19.12
CA GLU A 341 -4.78 -24.17 18.83
C GLU A 341 -3.92 -23.01 19.36
N PHE A 342 -4.47 -21.80 19.44
CA PHE A 342 -3.76 -20.58 19.83
C PHE A 342 -4.01 -20.19 21.29
N PHE A 343 -5.21 -20.46 21.80
CA PHE A 343 -5.69 -20.05 23.11
C PHE A 343 -6.39 -21.20 23.84
N PRO A 344 -5.65 -22.23 24.31
CA PRO A 344 -6.23 -23.41 24.95
C PRO A 344 -6.96 -23.14 26.30
N ARG A 345 -6.90 -21.90 26.81
CA ARG A 345 -7.64 -21.45 28.01
C ARG A 345 -8.79 -20.49 27.68
N PHE A 346 -8.94 -20.11 26.42
CA PHE A 346 -10.06 -19.30 25.96
C PHE A 346 -11.29 -20.20 25.84
N ASN A 347 -12.31 -19.95 26.66
CA ASN A 347 -13.54 -20.71 26.55
C ASN A 347 -14.35 -20.22 25.33
N LYS A 348 -14.08 -20.82 24.17
CA LYS A 348 -14.74 -20.53 22.90
C LYS A 348 -16.26 -20.68 22.93
N GLU A 349 -16.78 -21.59 23.76
CA GLU A 349 -18.21 -21.81 23.92
C GLU A 349 -18.85 -20.58 24.55
N ASN A 350 -18.16 -19.93 25.48
CA ASN A 350 -18.63 -18.67 26.07
C ASN A 350 -18.72 -17.54 25.05
N LEU A 351 -17.79 -17.43 24.08
CA LEU A 351 -17.87 -16.42 23.02
C LEU A 351 -19.07 -16.66 22.09
N VAL A 352 -19.25 -17.91 21.64
CA VAL A 352 -20.38 -18.28 20.78
C VAL A 352 -21.71 -18.04 21.49
N LEU A 353 -21.82 -18.48 22.75
CA LEU A 353 -23.02 -18.33 23.57
C LEU A 353 -23.34 -16.85 23.86
N ALA A 354 -22.32 -16.03 24.15
CA ALA A 354 -22.52 -14.59 24.34
C ALA A 354 -23.05 -13.92 23.06
N ILE A 355 -22.54 -14.29 21.88
CA ILE A 355 -23.01 -13.72 20.61
C ILE A 355 -24.40 -14.25 20.22
N GLU A 356 -24.70 -15.53 20.52
CA GLU A 356 -26.03 -16.11 20.33
C GLU A 356 -27.08 -15.40 21.20
N GLU A 357 -26.74 -15.11 22.45
CA GLU A 357 -27.57 -14.33 23.38
C GLU A 357 -27.78 -12.90 22.90
N ALA A 358 -26.73 -12.23 22.41
CA ALA A 358 -26.83 -10.92 21.78
C ALA A 358 -27.76 -10.94 20.55
N TYR A 359 -27.69 -11.99 19.74
CA TYR A 359 -28.58 -12.18 18.58
C TYR A 359 -30.04 -12.40 18.99
N LYS A 360 -30.30 -13.12 20.08
CA LYS A 360 -31.65 -13.30 20.65
C LYS A 360 -32.19 -11.96 21.16
N LEU A 361 -31.41 -11.22 21.93
CA LEU A 361 -31.75 -9.89 22.46
C LEU A 361 -32.02 -8.86 21.35
N ALA A 362 -31.32 -8.95 20.22
CA ALA A 362 -31.57 -8.09 19.07
C ALA A 362 -32.95 -8.30 18.42
N LYS A 363 -33.51 -9.51 18.56
CA LYS A 363 -34.83 -9.88 18.03
C LYS A 363 -35.96 -9.69 19.05
N ASP A 364 -35.68 -9.92 20.33
CA ASP A 364 -36.64 -9.79 21.42
C ASP A 364 -35.96 -9.06 22.59
N PRO A 365 -36.24 -7.76 22.78
CA PRO A 365 -35.48 -6.93 23.70
C PRO A 365 -35.83 -7.21 25.17
N SER A 366 -34.94 -7.94 25.84
CA SER A 366 -34.82 -8.01 27.30
C SER A 366 -33.51 -7.34 27.78
N SER A 367 -33.20 -7.40 29.09
CA SER A 367 -31.97 -6.79 29.66
C SER A 367 -30.68 -7.29 28.97
N THR A 368 -29.72 -6.38 28.76
CA THR A 368 -28.38 -6.66 28.20
C THR A 368 -27.26 -6.75 29.27
N SER A 369 -27.61 -6.59 30.56
CA SER A 369 -26.66 -6.63 31.69
C SER A 369 -25.78 -7.89 31.68
N ASP A 370 -26.41 -9.05 31.52
CA ASP A 370 -25.78 -10.36 31.61
C ASP A 370 -24.83 -10.61 30.43
N LEU A 371 -25.13 -10.00 29.28
CA LEU A 371 -24.29 -10.03 28.09
C LEU A 371 -23.01 -9.21 28.28
N ARG A 372 -23.10 -8.02 28.90
CA ARG A 372 -21.91 -7.17 29.18
C ARG A 372 -20.96 -7.85 30.15
N GLU A 373 -21.47 -8.54 31.17
CA GLU A 373 -20.64 -9.31 32.11
C GLU A 373 -19.93 -10.48 31.40
N LYS A 374 -20.64 -11.21 30.53
CA LYS A 374 -20.05 -12.29 29.73
C LYS A 374 -18.96 -11.80 28.78
N LEU A 375 -19.20 -10.72 28.04
CA LEU A 375 -18.21 -10.12 27.14
C LEU A 375 -16.99 -9.60 27.91
N SER A 376 -17.20 -9.01 29.09
CA SER A 376 -16.12 -8.55 29.97
C SER A 376 -15.26 -9.71 30.47
N SER A 377 -15.88 -10.81 30.92
CA SER A 377 -15.16 -12.02 31.34
C SER A 377 -14.33 -12.63 30.19
N ILE A 378 -14.86 -12.64 28.97
CA ILE A 378 -14.14 -13.11 27.79
C ILE A 378 -12.94 -12.20 27.48
N ARG A 379 -13.12 -10.88 27.58
CA ARG A 379 -12.03 -9.90 27.39
C ARG A 379 -10.91 -10.09 28.41
N GLU A 380 -11.24 -10.34 29.66
CA GLU A 380 -10.25 -10.65 30.72
C GLU A 380 -9.50 -11.95 30.43
N GLN A 381 -10.18 -12.97 29.92
CA GLN A 381 -9.53 -14.22 29.48
C GLN A 381 -8.54 -13.97 28.34
N ILE A 382 -8.85 -13.11 27.37
CA ILE A 382 -7.94 -12.71 26.28
C ILE A 382 -6.72 -11.96 26.85
N LEU A 383 -6.92 -11.01 27.78
CA LEU A 383 -5.85 -10.24 28.41
C LEU A 383 -4.92 -11.11 29.28
N ALA A 384 -5.46 -12.16 29.90
CA ALA A 384 -4.70 -13.08 30.74
C ALA A 384 -3.78 -14.03 29.95
N VAL A 385 -3.87 -14.04 28.60
CA VAL A 385 -2.98 -14.82 27.76
C VAL A 385 -1.61 -14.16 27.74
N PRO A 386 -0.53 -14.85 28.15
CA PRO A 386 0.81 -14.28 28.13
C PRO A 386 1.21 -13.92 26.69
N VAL A 387 1.66 -12.68 26.48
CA VAL A 387 2.22 -12.19 25.20
C VAL A 387 3.33 -13.13 24.68
N THR A 388 4.04 -13.80 25.59
CA THR A 388 5.10 -14.77 25.31
C THR A 388 4.63 -16.11 24.71
N LYS A 389 3.33 -16.40 24.67
CA LYS A 389 2.76 -17.50 23.86
C LYS A 389 2.26 -17.05 22.48
N CYS A 390 2.19 -15.74 22.23
CA CYS A 390 1.88 -15.13 20.93
C CYS A 390 3.15 -14.67 20.17
N VAL A 391 4.32 -15.23 20.48
CA VAL A 391 5.62 -14.80 19.91
C VAL A 391 5.66 -14.94 18.39
N GLU A 392 4.88 -15.86 17.82
CA GLU A 392 4.79 -16.05 16.36
C GLU A 392 3.74 -15.16 15.68
N ASN A 393 2.82 -14.53 16.44
CA ASN A 393 1.72 -13.70 15.93
C ASN A 393 1.35 -12.59 16.96
N PRO A 394 2.18 -11.55 17.10
CA PRO A 394 2.06 -10.57 18.19
C PRO A 394 0.78 -9.73 18.17
N SER A 395 0.14 -9.61 17.00
CA SER A 395 -1.08 -8.84 16.75
C SER A 395 -2.37 -9.57 17.14
N LEU A 396 -2.36 -10.90 17.20
CA LEU A 396 -3.59 -11.70 17.32
C LEU A 396 -4.37 -11.36 18.60
N GLN A 397 -3.68 -11.15 19.72
CA GLN A 397 -4.30 -10.70 20.97
C GLN A 397 -4.95 -9.32 20.81
N GLN A 398 -4.28 -8.38 20.16
CA GLN A 398 -4.79 -7.02 19.94
C GLN A 398 -6.03 -7.02 19.02
N ILE A 399 -6.00 -7.81 17.96
CA ILE A 399 -7.12 -7.97 17.01
C ILE A 399 -8.33 -8.60 17.71
N LEU A 400 -8.11 -9.59 18.58
CA LEU A 400 -9.19 -10.17 19.37
C LEU A 400 -9.79 -9.17 20.35
N LEU A 401 -8.97 -8.32 20.98
CA LEU A 401 -9.46 -7.23 21.83
C LEU A 401 -10.27 -6.21 21.04
N GLU A 402 -9.79 -5.82 19.86
CA GLU A 402 -10.50 -4.92 18.95
C GLU A 402 -11.85 -5.53 18.50
N TYR A 403 -11.89 -6.83 18.21
CA TYR A 403 -13.13 -7.55 17.95
C TYR A 403 -14.10 -7.47 19.14
N MET A 404 -13.63 -7.68 20.38
CA MET A 404 -14.45 -7.55 21.58
C MET A 404 -14.95 -6.12 21.81
N ASP A 405 -14.12 -5.11 21.55
CA ASP A 405 -14.52 -3.70 21.70
C ASP A 405 -15.61 -3.33 20.68
N ASN A 406 -15.50 -3.79 19.43
CA ASN A 406 -16.56 -3.59 18.42
C ASN A 406 -17.85 -4.37 18.77
N LEU A 407 -17.75 -5.54 19.39
CA LEU A 407 -18.91 -6.25 19.92
C LEU A 407 -19.62 -5.46 21.03
N ASN A 408 -18.86 -4.87 21.95
CA ASN A 408 -19.42 -4.01 23.00
C ASN A 408 -20.14 -2.79 22.41
N GLN A 409 -19.58 -2.16 21.37
CA GLN A 409 -20.23 -1.04 20.68
C GLN A 409 -21.56 -1.44 20.01
N LEU A 410 -21.66 -2.68 19.48
CA LEU A 410 -22.94 -3.20 18.97
C LEU A 410 -23.95 -3.44 20.08
N VAL A 411 -23.51 -3.84 21.27
CA VAL A 411 -24.39 -3.98 22.46
C VAL A 411 -24.86 -2.60 22.94
N ASP A 412 -23.99 -1.59 22.98
CA ASP A 412 -24.37 -0.21 23.30
C ASP A 412 -25.44 0.32 22.33
N ALA A 413 -25.31 0.00 21.04
CA ALA A 413 -26.30 0.34 20.03
C ALA A 413 -27.64 -0.38 20.23
N LEU A 414 -27.60 -1.63 20.69
CA LEU A 414 -28.79 -2.39 21.03
C LEU A 414 -29.52 -1.78 22.23
N ASP A 415 -28.79 -1.32 23.25
CA ASP A 415 -29.35 -0.62 24.41
C ASP A 415 -29.99 0.71 24.03
N ALA A 416 -29.30 1.52 23.24
CA ALA A 416 -29.84 2.80 22.75
C ALA A 416 -31.15 2.60 21.96
N LYS A 417 -31.22 1.53 21.17
CA LYS A 417 -32.46 1.13 20.48
C LYS A 417 -33.56 0.74 21.47
N ASN A 418 -33.26 -0.14 22.43
CA ASN A 418 -34.24 -0.64 23.38
C ASN A 418 -34.83 0.48 24.23
N ASP A 419 -33.99 1.44 24.65
CA ASP A 419 -34.40 2.66 25.34
C ASP A 419 -35.31 3.54 24.48
N ALA A 420 -35.00 3.72 23.19
CA ALA A 420 -35.82 4.49 22.27
C ALA A 420 -37.20 3.85 22.05
N VAL A 421 -37.27 2.52 21.91
CA VAL A 421 -38.53 1.77 21.81
C VAL A 421 -39.34 1.92 23.10
N ALA A 422 -38.70 1.74 24.26
CA ALA A 422 -39.37 1.90 25.55
C ALA A 422 -40.00 3.30 25.69
N ARG A 423 -39.25 4.37 25.37
CA ARG A 423 -39.76 5.76 25.40
C ARG A 423 -40.96 5.98 24.47
N LEU A 424 -40.98 5.37 23.29
CA LEU A 424 -42.13 5.43 22.37
C LEU A 424 -43.36 4.69 22.92
N THR A 425 -43.18 3.55 23.60
CA THR A 425 -44.29 2.85 24.27
C THR A 425 -44.84 3.55 25.52
N PHE A 426 -44.04 4.38 26.20
CA PHE A 426 -44.45 5.12 27.41
C PHE A 426 -44.92 6.57 27.13
N SER A 427 -44.97 6.99 25.85
CA SER A 427 -45.46 8.31 25.41
C SER A 427 -46.85 8.27 24.75
N VAL A 428 -47.53 7.13 24.81
CA VAL A 428 -48.95 6.92 24.51
C VAL A 428 -49.68 6.75 25.82
#